data_AF-A0A8T2G9M4-F1
#
_entry.id   AF-A0A8T2G9M4-F1
#
_cell.length_a   1.000
_cell.length_b   1.000
_cell.length_c   1.000
_cell.angle_alpha   90.00
_cell.angle_beta   90.00
_cell.angle_gamma   90.00
#
_symmetry.space_group_name_H-M   'P 1'
#
loop_
_entity.id
_entity.type
_entity.pdbx_description
1 polymer ?
#
loop_
_entity_poly.entity_id
_entity_poly.type
_entity_poly.pdbx_seq_one_letter_code
_entity_poly.pdbx_strand_id
1 'polypeptide(L)' 'MNPQIEKVVKVTSVVATAVVSYFLLTADYGPEPNALDPIRQRILSAQDSVKEFIFPSKKSDK' A
#
# COMPACT_ATOMS: atom_id res chain seq x y z
N MET A 1 -8.90 -17.14 -22.91
CA MET A 1 -8.42 -16.16 -21.89
C MET A 1 -7.84 -16.95 -20.72
N ASN A 2 -6.73 -16.49 -20.11
CA ASN A 2 -6.08 -17.23 -19.03
C ASN A 2 -6.82 -16.94 -17.69
N PRO A 3 -7.43 -17.95 -17.05
CA PRO A 3 -8.21 -17.77 -15.83
C PRO A 3 -7.38 -17.28 -14.63
N GLN A 4 -6.06 -17.55 -14.63
CA GLN A 4 -5.17 -17.02 -13.59
C GLN A 4 -4.97 -15.50 -13.74
N ILE A 5 -4.85 -15.02 -14.98
CA ILE A 5 -4.69 -13.58 -15.25
C ILE A 5 -5.96 -12.83 -14.86
N GLU A 6 -7.14 -13.36 -15.21
CA GLU A 6 -8.42 -12.75 -14.81
C GLU A 6 -8.57 -12.62 -13.29
N LYS A 7 -8.17 -13.66 -12.54
CA LYS A 7 -8.25 -13.63 -11.08
C LYS A 7 -7.35 -12.56 -10.48
N VAL A 8 -6.12 -12.43 -10.98
CA VAL A 8 -5.19 -11.39 -10.54
C VAL A 8 -5.75 -10.01 -10.83
N VAL A 9 -6.21 -9.76 -12.06
CA VAL A 9 -6.79 -8.47 -12.46
C VAL A 9 -7.98 -8.09 -11.57
N LYS A 10 -8.87 -9.04 -11.27
CA LYS A 10 -10.03 -8.80 -10.39
C LYS A 10 -9.62 -8.44 -8.97
N VAL A 11 -8.66 -9.15 -8.39
CA VAL A 11 -8.21 -8.88 -7.02
C VAL A 11 -7.50 -7.53 -6.98
N THR A 12 -6.61 -7.26 -7.94
CA THR A 12 -5.87 -6.01 -8.03
C THR A 12 -6.81 -4.82 -8.22
N SER A 13 -7.86 -4.93 -9.05
CA SER A 13 -8.80 -3.82 -9.25
C SER A 13 -9.59 -3.46 -8.00
N VAL A 14 -10.05 -4.47 -7.24
CA VAL A 14 -10.74 -4.25 -5.95
C VAL A 14 -9.81 -3.59 -4.94
N VAL A 15 -8.57 -4.09 -4.81
CA VAL A 15 -7.58 -3.51 -3.90
C VAL A 15 -7.22 -2.08 -4.29
N ALA A 16 -6.97 -1.83 -5.59
CA ALA A 16 -6.67 -0.50 -6.09
C ALA A 16 -7.82 0.49 -5.81
N THR A 17 -9.06 0.05 -6.01
CA THR A 17 -10.25 0.87 -5.73
C THR A 17 -10.34 1.22 -4.25
N ALA A 18 -10.14 0.26 -3.35
CA ALA A 18 -10.15 0.50 -1.91
C ALA A 18 -9.05 1.49 -1.48
N VAL A 19 -7.84 1.35 -2.03
CA VAL A 19 -6.71 2.24 -1.74
C VAL A 19 -6.97 3.66 -2.26
N VAL A 20 -7.45 3.82 -3.50
CA VAL A 20 -7.79 5.13 -4.06
C VAL A 20 -8.89 5.80 -3.25
N SER A 21 -9.97 5.09 -2.91
CA SER A 21 -11.04 5.61 -2.06
C SER A 21 -10.52 6.07 -0.70
N TYR A 22 -9.62 5.30 -0.08
CA TYR A 22 -8.97 5.67 1.16
C TYR A 22 -8.17 6.98 1.02
N PHE A 23 -7.34 7.11 -0.02
CA PHE A 23 -6.57 8.33 -0.25
C PHE A 23 -7.45 9.55 -0.55
N LEU A 24 -8.55 9.38 -1.29
CA LEU A 24 -9.49 10.47 -1.55
C LEU A 24 -10.25 10.91 -0.30
N LEU A 25 -10.73 9.97 0.53
CA LEU A 25 -11.35 10.30 1.81
C LEU A 25 -10.37 10.98 2.76
N THR A 26 -9.08 10.64 2.66
CA THR A 26 -8.03 11.19 3.52
C THR A 26 -7.30 12.39 2.95
N ALA A 27 -7.67 12.85 1.75
CA ALA A 27 -7.00 13.95 1.08
C ALA A 27 -7.16 15.28 1.84
N ASP A 28 -8.32 15.50 2.47
CA ASP A 28 -8.62 16.72 3.26
C ASP A 28 -8.40 16.53 4.77
N TYR A 29 -8.02 15.34 5.24
CA TYR A 29 -7.64 15.18 6.64
C TYR A 29 -6.25 15.80 6.86
N GLY A 30 -6.21 16.82 7.72
CA GLY A 30 -4.96 17.38 8.24
C GLY A 30 -4.15 16.36 9.05
N PRO A 31 -2.96 16.73 9.56
CA PRO A 31 -2.07 15.85 10.33
C PRO A 31 -2.63 15.44 11.71
N GLU A 32 -3.93 15.62 11.94
CA GLU A 32 -4.59 15.18 13.16
C GLU A 32 -4.78 13.66 13.18
N PRO A 33 -4.69 13.06 14.38
CA PRO A 33 -4.91 11.65 14.55
C PRO A 33 -6.34 11.29 14.13
N ASN A 34 -6.46 10.39 13.17
CA ASN A 34 -7.72 9.99 12.57
C ASN A 34 -7.93 8.47 12.71
N ALA A 35 -9.18 8.02 12.58
CA ALA A 35 -9.52 6.60 12.67
C ALA A 35 -8.86 5.73 11.58
N LEU A 36 -8.26 6.36 10.58
CA LEU A 36 -7.64 5.76 9.41
C LEU A 36 -6.12 5.62 9.55
N ASP A 37 -5.50 6.21 10.58
CA ASP A 37 -4.06 6.11 10.84
C ASP A 37 -3.50 4.68 10.90
N PRO A 38 -4.20 3.68 11.48
CA PRO A 38 -3.73 2.30 11.45
C PRO A 38 -3.58 1.74 10.03
N ILE A 39 -4.43 2.18 9.09
CA ILE A 39 -4.37 1.77 7.68
C ILE A 39 -3.19 2.49 7.01
N ARG A 40 -3.01 3.79 7.26
CA ARG A 40 -1.85 4.56 6.76
C ARG A 40 -0.53 3.92 7.17
N GLN A 41 -0.39 3.56 8.44
CA GLN A 41 0.78 2.89 9.00
C GLN A 41 1.09 1.58 8.27
N ARG A 42 0.06 0.76 7.97
CA ARG A 42 0.23 -0.48 7.20
C ARG A 42 0.66 -0.23 5.76
N ILE A 43 0.10 0.79 5.10
CA ILE A 43 0.49 1.16 3.73
C ILE A 43 1.95 1.62 3.71
N LEU A 44 2.38 2.45 4.66
CA LEU A 44 3.77 2.91 4.78
C LEU A 44 4.72 1.75 5.08
N SER A 45 4.37 0.85 6.00
CA SER A 45 5.17 -0.34 6.30
C SER A 45 5.29 -1.28 5.10
N ALA A 46 4.21 -1.45 4.32
CA ALA A 46 4.25 -2.19 3.06
C ALA A 46 5.14 -1.50 2.01
N GLN A 47 5.07 -0.16 1.93
CA GLN A 47 5.95 0.63 1.06
C GLN A 47 7.42 0.43 1.44
N ASP A 48 7.76 0.52 2.72
CA ASP A 48 9.13 0.31 3.23
C ASP A 48 9.62 -1.11 2.96
N SER A 49 8.76 -2.11 3.14
CA SER A 49 9.08 -3.52 2.85
C SER A 49 9.37 -3.74 1.35
N VAL A 50 8.57 -3.14 0.47
CA VAL A 50 8.80 -3.19 -0.99
C VAL A 50 10.07 -2.44 -1.36
N LYS A 51 10.33 -1.31 -0.72
CA LYS A 51 11.53 -0.52 -0.93
C LYS A 51 12.79 -1.30 -0.51
N GLU A 52 12.75 -2.01 0.61
CA GLU A 52 13.84 -2.90 1.05
C GLU A 52 13.98 -4.13 0.13
N PHE A 53 12.88 -4.66 -0.42
CA PHE A 53 12.92 -5.76 -1.37
C PHE A 53 13.56 -5.38 -2.71
N ILE A 54 13.24 -4.20 -3.25
CA ILE A 54 13.79 -3.70 -4.53
C ILE A 54 15.18 -3.09 -4.35
N PHE A 55 15.39 -2.36 -3.25
CA PHE A 55 16.65 -1.75 -2.87
C PHE A 55 17.10 -2.35 -1.54
N PRO A 56 17.73 -3.54 -1.56
CA PRO A 56 18.29 -4.12 -0.36
C PRO A 56 19.28 -3.11 0.22
N SER A 57 18.93 -2.55 1.38
CA SER A 57 19.87 -1.67 2.07
C SER A 57 21.12 -2.50 2.33
N LYS A 58 22.28 -2.04 1.87
CA LYS A 58 23.55 -2.63 2.29
C LYS A 58 23.59 -2.46 3.80
N LYS A 59 23.23 -3.51 4.54
CA LYS A 59 23.67 -3.67 5.94
C LYS A 59 25.18 -3.56 5.87
N SER A 60 25.69 -2.40 6.28
CA SER A 60 27.11 -2.22 6.47
C SER A 60 27.45 -3.09 7.66
N ASP A 61 27.96 -4.28 7.33
CA ASP A 61 28.63 -5.18 8.24
C ASP A 61 29.75 -4.37 8.92
N LYS A 62 29.61 -4.10 10.21
CA LYS A 62 30.68 -3.61 11.06
C LYS A 62 30.51 -4.16 12.45
#